data_AF-A0A7W9DMU8-F1
#
_entry.id   AF-A0A7W9DMU8-F1
#
_cell.length_a   1.000
_cell.length_b   1.000
_cell.length_c   1.000
_cell.angle_alpha   90.00
_cell.angle_beta   90.00
_cell.angle_gamma   90.00
#
_symmetry.space_group_name_H-M   'P 1'
#
loop_
_entity.id
_entity.type
_entity.pdbx_description
1 polymer ?
#
loop_
_entity_poly.entity_id
_entity_poly.type
_entity_poly.pdbx_seq_one_letter_code
_entity_poly.pdbx_strand_id
1 'polypeptide(L)'
;MLSLVTNDATGEPIKGAITASNEIYFYWPPEQKLPDSIAPVIKLSEGSTVKPASGTKVLFNEQTTFNVTGHDGSVKTYKLKISPYDPEPFIKSVGFSANNLFIYPASEFYEYNLIDIENVGVNEGIAANNKKIALFLVDANNVDVPLKMINKEDVPEKQMKTYLSWLDGQKGTFFVSVNKIEAGVYKKIKLKYNNHIVYYDKNINVKVRK
;
A
#
# COMPACT_ATOMS: atom_id res chain seq x y z
N MET A 1 10.12 -16.84 -7.29
CA MET A 1 8.66 -16.69 -7.25
C MET A 1 8.32 -15.22 -7.45
N LEU A 2 7.30 -14.87 -8.25
CA LEU A 2 6.88 -13.47 -8.46
C LEU A 2 5.71 -13.07 -7.55
N SER A 3 4.73 -13.95 -7.40
CA SER A 3 3.63 -13.77 -6.46
C SER A 3 3.02 -15.09 -6.06
N LEU A 4 2.39 -15.09 -4.89
CA LEU A 4 1.56 -16.18 -4.40
C LEU A 4 0.31 -15.58 -3.78
N VAL A 5 -0.87 -16.04 -4.18
CA VAL A 5 -2.16 -15.52 -3.73
C VAL A 5 -3.05 -16.68 -3.31
N THR A 6 -3.75 -16.55 -2.20
CA THR A 6 -4.84 -17.45 -1.79
C THR A 6 -6.08 -16.61 -1.48
N ASN A 7 -7.19 -17.25 -1.08
CA ASN A 7 -8.38 -16.54 -0.67
C ASN A 7 -8.65 -16.78 0.82
N ASP A 8 -9.22 -15.78 1.49
CA ASP A 8 -9.70 -15.88 2.85
C ASP A 8 -11.05 -16.64 2.92
N ALA A 9 -11.64 -16.75 4.12
CA ALA A 9 -12.91 -17.46 4.30
C ALA A 9 -14.11 -16.81 3.57
N THR A 10 -13.99 -15.54 3.18
CA THR A 10 -15.00 -14.76 2.44
C THR A 10 -14.78 -14.77 0.93
N GLY A 11 -13.67 -15.37 0.47
CA GLY A 11 -13.28 -15.38 -0.94
C GLY A 11 -12.42 -14.18 -1.36
N GLU A 12 -12.06 -13.29 -0.44
CA GLU A 12 -11.20 -12.15 -0.72
C GLU A 12 -9.74 -12.61 -0.92
N PRO A 13 -9.03 -12.10 -1.94
CA PRO A 13 -7.66 -12.52 -2.21
C PRO A 13 -6.69 -11.99 -1.14
N ILE A 14 -5.95 -12.90 -0.51
CA ILE A 14 -4.80 -12.61 0.34
C ILE A 14 -3.52 -12.88 -0.46
N LYS A 15 -2.69 -11.86 -0.62
CA LYS A 15 -1.36 -11.97 -1.24
C LYS A 15 -0.32 -12.33 -0.18
N GLY A 16 0.50 -13.34 -0.47
CA GLY A 16 1.68 -13.67 0.34
C GLY A 16 2.80 -12.65 0.14
N ALA A 17 3.34 -12.14 1.24
CA ALA A 17 4.53 -11.28 1.29
C ALA A 17 5.78 -12.15 1.13
N ILE A 18 6.55 -11.92 0.07
CA ILE A 18 7.75 -12.72 -0.25
C ILE A 18 8.98 -11.93 0.16
N THR A 19 9.80 -12.51 1.04
CA THR A 19 11.01 -11.86 1.55
C THR A 19 12.26 -12.25 0.76
N ALA A 20 13.35 -11.50 0.94
CA ALA A 20 14.66 -11.83 0.38
C ALA A 20 15.26 -13.12 0.97
N SER A 21 14.83 -13.54 2.16
CA SER A 21 15.21 -14.79 2.82
C SER A 21 14.41 -16.01 2.33
N ASN A 22 13.58 -15.86 1.29
CA ASN A 22 12.67 -16.89 0.77
C ASN A 22 11.62 -17.34 1.81
N GLU A 23 11.10 -16.41 2.60
CA GLU A 23 9.91 -16.66 3.42
C GLU A 23 8.68 -16.07 2.73
N ILE A 24 7.53 -16.69 2.98
CA ILE A 24 6.23 -16.25 2.48
C ILE A 24 5.33 -16.02 3.68
N TYR A 25 5.05 -14.76 4.00
CA TYR A 25 4.15 -14.38 5.07
C TYR A 25 2.73 -14.24 4.55
N PHE A 26 1.81 -15.00 5.12
CA PHE A 26 0.39 -14.74 5.03
C PHE A 26 -0.09 -14.05 6.29
N TYR A 27 -0.66 -12.87 6.09
CA TYR A 27 -1.30 -12.08 7.14
C TYR A 27 -2.79 -12.44 7.13
N TRP A 28 -3.18 -13.34 8.03
CA TRP A 28 -4.54 -13.86 8.08
C TRP A 28 -5.43 -12.96 8.94
N PRO A 29 -6.68 -12.67 8.51
CA PRO A 29 -7.58 -11.85 9.32
C PRO A 29 -7.79 -12.45 10.72
N PRO A 30 -7.52 -11.71 11.82
CA PRO A 30 -7.56 -12.27 13.18
C PRO A 30 -8.96 -12.71 13.62
N GLU A 31 -10.00 -12.12 13.03
CA GLU A 31 -11.40 -12.47 13.28
C GLU A 31 -11.84 -13.77 12.56
N GLN A 32 -10.98 -14.32 11.70
CA GLN A 32 -11.25 -15.55 10.95
C GLN A 32 -10.45 -16.71 11.51
N LYS A 33 -11.11 -17.87 11.62
CA LYS A 33 -10.41 -19.13 11.90
C LYS A 33 -9.41 -19.42 10.78
N LEU A 34 -8.19 -19.82 11.15
CA LEU A 34 -7.21 -20.31 10.19
C LEU A 34 -7.73 -21.60 9.52
N PRO A 35 -7.69 -21.70 8.17
CA PRO A 35 -8.04 -22.92 7.47
C PRO A 35 -6.93 -23.96 7.65
N ASP A 36 -7.29 -25.25 7.60
CA ASP A 36 -6.28 -26.33 7.68
C ASP A 36 -5.42 -26.41 6.41
N SER A 37 -5.91 -25.84 5.30
CA SER A 37 -5.29 -25.94 3.98
C SER A 37 -5.64 -24.77 3.08
N ILE A 38 -4.76 -24.45 2.14
CA ILE A 38 -4.95 -23.44 1.09
C ILE A 38 -4.64 -24.02 -0.29
N ALA A 39 -5.18 -23.41 -1.35
CA ALA A 39 -4.84 -23.73 -2.74
C ALA A 39 -4.31 -22.47 -3.44
N PRO A 40 -3.03 -22.12 -3.24
CA PRO A 40 -2.51 -20.84 -3.70
C PRO A 40 -2.25 -20.82 -5.21
N VAL A 41 -2.59 -19.71 -5.85
CA VAL A 41 -2.21 -19.39 -7.22
C VAL A 41 -0.82 -18.75 -7.22
N ILE A 42 0.13 -19.38 -7.90
CA ILE A 42 1.54 -19.00 -7.91
C ILE A 42 1.93 -18.50 -9.28
N LYS A 43 2.46 -17.27 -9.35
CA LYS A 43 3.07 -16.70 -10.56
C LYS A 43 4.58 -16.81 -10.46
N LEU A 44 5.20 -17.34 -11.52
CA LEU A 44 6.65 -17.52 -11.64
C LEU A 44 7.21 -16.68 -12.79
N SER A 45 8.53 -16.56 -12.81
CA SER A 45 9.25 -16.07 -13.99
C SER A 45 9.12 -17.07 -15.13
N GLU A 46 9.26 -16.60 -16.36
CA GLU A 46 9.21 -17.45 -17.55
C GLU A 46 10.20 -18.62 -17.46
N GLY A 47 9.79 -19.79 -17.94
CA GLY A 47 10.59 -21.02 -17.92
C GLY A 47 10.83 -21.63 -16.52
N SER A 48 10.30 -21.05 -15.44
CA SER A 48 10.44 -21.58 -14.09
C SER A 48 9.28 -22.52 -13.73
N THR A 49 9.52 -23.46 -12.82
CA THR A 49 8.50 -24.38 -12.29
C THR A 49 8.44 -24.34 -10.76
N VAL A 50 7.36 -24.85 -10.16
CA VAL A 50 7.20 -24.90 -8.70
C VAL A 50 6.60 -26.23 -8.25
N LYS A 51 7.06 -26.73 -7.11
CA LYS A 51 6.47 -27.87 -6.39
C LYS A 51 6.18 -27.47 -4.93
N PRO A 52 4.95 -27.68 -4.42
CA PRO A 52 3.74 -28.12 -5.12
C PRO A 52 3.33 -27.18 -6.26
N ALA A 53 2.65 -27.71 -7.28
CA ALA A 53 2.23 -26.92 -8.43
C ALA A 53 1.19 -25.86 -8.03
N SER A 54 1.13 -24.75 -8.76
CA SER A 54 0.11 -23.71 -8.56
C SER A 54 -1.31 -24.30 -8.53
N GLY A 55 -2.14 -23.86 -7.59
CA GLY A 55 -3.52 -24.34 -7.39
C GLY A 55 -3.61 -25.68 -6.65
N THR A 56 -2.49 -26.33 -6.32
CA THR A 56 -2.50 -27.56 -5.51
C THR A 56 -2.89 -27.23 -4.08
N LYS A 57 -3.80 -28.03 -3.51
CA LYS A 57 -4.16 -27.94 -2.09
C LYS A 57 -2.98 -28.39 -1.22
N VAL A 58 -2.56 -27.52 -0.32
CA VAL A 58 -1.45 -27.76 0.62
C VAL A 58 -1.90 -27.44 2.04
N LEU A 59 -1.21 -27.99 3.05
CA LEU A 59 -1.46 -27.61 4.44
C LEU A 59 -1.16 -26.12 4.64
N PHE A 60 -1.93 -25.47 5.51
CA PHE A 60 -1.70 -24.07 5.86
C PHE A 60 -0.99 -24.00 7.22
N ASN A 61 0.30 -24.35 7.21
CA ASN A 61 1.15 -24.34 8.40
C ASN A 61 2.62 -24.02 8.06
N GLU A 62 3.43 -23.72 9.06
CA GLU A 62 4.84 -23.34 8.85
C GLU A 62 5.77 -24.46 8.36
N GLN A 63 5.28 -25.69 8.27
CA GLN A 63 6.02 -26.82 7.70
C GLN A 63 5.89 -26.87 6.18
N THR A 64 4.94 -26.12 5.61
CA THR A 64 4.69 -26.11 4.16
C THR A 64 5.76 -25.32 3.43
N THR A 65 6.30 -25.91 2.36
CA THR A 65 7.37 -25.30 1.56
C THR A 65 7.05 -25.39 0.06
N PHE A 66 7.55 -24.41 -0.70
CA PHE A 66 7.45 -24.36 -2.15
C PHE A 66 8.84 -24.31 -2.76
N ASN A 67 9.20 -25.32 -3.55
CA ASN A 67 10.47 -25.38 -4.27
C ASN A 67 10.26 -24.83 -5.68
N VAL A 68 10.85 -23.68 -5.95
CA VAL A 68 10.86 -23.05 -7.28
C VAL A 68 12.15 -23.41 -7.98
N THR A 69 12.04 -24.06 -9.13
CA THR A 69 13.16 -24.34 -10.01
C THR A 69 13.19 -23.29 -11.11
N GLY A 70 14.29 -22.52 -11.18
CA GLY A 70 14.54 -21.55 -12.23
C GLY A 70 14.80 -22.21 -13.58
N HIS A 71 14.78 -21.40 -14.64
CA HIS A 71 15.10 -21.87 -15.99
C HIS A 71 16.53 -22.44 -16.11
N ASP A 72 17.45 -21.92 -15.30
CA ASP A 72 18.85 -22.38 -15.18
C ASP A 72 19.00 -23.65 -14.32
N GLY A 73 17.90 -24.21 -13.82
CA GLY A 73 17.90 -25.38 -12.93
C GLY A 73 18.19 -25.06 -11.46
N SER A 74 18.49 -23.81 -11.10
CA SER A 74 18.69 -23.42 -9.70
C SER A 74 17.39 -23.59 -8.90
N VAL A 75 17.50 -24.03 -7.64
CA VAL A 75 16.34 -24.27 -6.78
C VAL A 75 16.32 -23.29 -5.62
N LYS A 76 15.18 -22.61 -5.43
CA LYS A 76 14.87 -21.79 -4.26
C LYS A 76 13.72 -22.40 -3.48
N THR A 77 13.95 -22.68 -2.21
CA THR A 77 12.93 -23.15 -1.28
C THR A 77 12.31 -21.98 -0.55
N TYR A 78 11.00 -21.82 -0.71
CA TYR A 78 10.22 -20.82 0.00
C TYR A 78 9.48 -21.46 1.18
N LYS A 79 9.59 -20.88 2.37
CA LYS A 79 8.93 -21.38 3.59
C LYS A 79 7.70 -20.57 3.93
N LEU A 80 6.60 -21.24 4.27
CA LEU A 80 5.38 -20.59 4.71
C LEU A 80 5.54 -20.05 6.13
N LYS A 81 5.07 -18.82 6.34
CA LYS A 81 4.94 -18.16 7.64
C LYS A 81 3.53 -17.60 7.76
N ILE A 82 2.94 -17.74 8.94
CA ILE A 82 1.57 -17.32 9.20
C ILE A 82 1.61 -16.28 10.31
N SER A 83 1.16 -15.07 9.99
CA SER A 83 0.96 -14.02 10.98
C SER A 83 -0.56 -13.84 11.19
N PRO A 84 -1.07 -14.00 12.42
CA PRO A 84 -2.44 -13.61 12.74
C PRO A 84 -2.59 -12.09 12.93
N TYR A 85 -1.48 -11.36 12.96
CA TYR A 85 -1.45 -9.91 13.08
C TYR A 85 -1.39 -9.29 11.70
N ASP A 86 -1.95 -8.10 11.54
CA ASP A 86 -1.74 -7.29 10.35
C ASP A 86 -0.27 -6.83 10.29
N PRO A 87 0.31 -6.68 9.08
CA PRO A 87 1.63 -6.08 8.95
C PRO A 87 1.60 -4.65 9.47
N GLU A 88 2.65 -4.24 10.17
CA GLU A 88 2.82 -2.85 10.52
C GLU A 88 2.89 -2.00 9.23
N PRO A 89 2.01 -0.99 9.09
CA PRO A 89 2.02 -0.13 7.94
C PRO A 89 3.24 0.79 8.01
N PHE A 90 3.79 1.14 6.86
CA PHE A 90 4.90 2.08 6.82
C PHE A 90 4.90 2.97 5.59
N ILE A 91 5.41 4.17 5.75
CA ILE A 91 5.73 5.07 4.64
C ILE A 91 7.22 4.95 4.36
N LYS A 92 7.57 4.41 3.18
CA LYS A 92 8.97 4.28 2.75
C LYS A 92 9.63 5.64 2.56
N SER A 93 8.90 6.57 1.96
CA SER A 93 9.39 7.93 1.71
C SER A 93 8.21 8.86 1.52
N VAL A 94 8.11 9.94 2.30
CA VAL A 94 7.19 11.04 1.96
C VAL A 94 7.96 12.06 1.13
N GLY A 95 7.78 12.00 -0.19
CA GLY A 95 8.26 13.04 -1.11
C GLY A 95 7.32 14.24 -1.07
N PHE A 96 7.80 15.37 -0.57
CA PHE A 96 7.15 16.66 -0.83
C PHE A 96 7.94 17.32 -1.93
N SER A 97 7.35 17.42 -3.12
CA SER A 97 8.02 18.07 -4.23
C SER A 97 8.09 19.58 -3.97
N ALA A 98 9.23 20.03 -3.45
CA ALA A 98 9.67 21.40 -3.27
C ALA A 98 8.65 22.40 -2.68
N ASN A 99 8.65 22.50 -1.34
CA ASN A 99 8.32 23.70 -0.58
C ASN A 99 6.92 24.30 -0.80
N ASN A 100 5.99 23.79 0.02
CA ASN A 100 4.62 24.26 0.29
C ASN A 100 3.53 23.48 -0.47
N LEU A 101 2.59 22.89 0.29
CA LEU A 101 1.31 22.45 -0.26
C LEU A 101 0.60 23.70 -0.79
N PHE A 102 0.28 23.74 -2.08
CA PHE A 102 -0.38 24.88 -2.73
C PHE A 102 -1.88 24.65 -2.85
N ILE A 103 -2.65 25.50 -2.17
CA ILE A 103 -4.10 25.57 -2.29
C ILE A 103 -4.42 26.54 -3.43
N TYR A 104 -5.20 26.10 -4.43
CA TYR A 104 -5.69 26.95 -5.51
C TYR A 104 -7.09 27.47 -5.16
N PRO A 105 -7.31 28.80 -5.07
CA PRO A 105 -8.64 29.35 -4.84
C PRO A 105 -9.52 29.13 -6.07
N ALA A 106 -10.70 28.55 -5.84
CA ALA A 106 -11.69 28.27 -6.87
C ALA A 106 -12.49 29.53 -7.19
N SER A 107 -12.54 29.91 -8.46
CA SER A 107 -13.59 30.81 -8.94
C SER A 107 -14.70 30.08 -9.70
N GLU A 108 -14.85 28.74 -9.55
CA GLU A 108 -16.03 27.92 -9.95
C GLU A 108 -15.78 26.38 -9.95
N PHE A 109 -14.66 25.88 -9.42
CA PHE A 109 -14.31 24.45 -9.44
C PHE A 109 -14.14 23.90 -8.03
N TYR A 110 -14.70 22.71 -7.74
CA TYR A 110 -14.56 22.00 -6.46
C TYR A 110 -13.15 22.14 -5.83
N GLU A 111 -13.07 22.62 -4.58
CA GLU A 111 -11.81 22.78 -3.83
C GLU A 111 -11.18 21.41 -3.51
N TYR A 112 -10.23 20.96 -4.32
CA TYR A 112 -9.39 19.80 -3.98
C TYR A 112 -8.00 20.27 -3.53
N ASN A 113 -7.56 19.79 -2.36
CA ASN A 113 -6.22 20.04 -1.85
C ASN A 113 -5.34 18.80 -2.16
N LEU A 114 -4.46 18.89 -3.15
CA LEU A 114 -3.66 17.77 -3.64
C LEU A 114 -2.40 17.57 -2.79
N ILE A 115 -2.18 16.38 -2.24
CA ILE A 115 -0.97 16.05 -1.45
C ILE A 115 -0.25 14.87 -2.12
N ASP A 116 0.91 15.13 -2.69
CA ASP A 116 1.74 14.05 -3.18
C ASP A 116 2.37 13.29 -1.99
N ILE A 117 2.09 11.98 -1.92
CA ILE A 117 2.69 11.08 -0.93
C ILE A 117 3.13 9.83 -1.67
N GLU A 118 4.39 9.84 -2.07
CA GLU A 118 5.00 8.68 -2.72
C GLU A 118 5.11 7.47 -1.76
N ASN A 119 5.13 6.27 -2.33
CA ASN A 119 5.58 5.04 -1.65
C ASN A 119 4.95 4.72 -0.27
N VAL A 120 3.65 4.93 -0.11
CA VAL A 120 2.88 4.42 1.04
C VAL A 120 2.71 2.91 0.87
N GLY A 121 3.07 2.13 1.89
CA GLY A 121 2.99 0.68 1.85
C GLY A 121 2.76 0.03 3.21
N VAL A 122 2.83 -1.29 3.22
CA VAL A 122 2.86 -2.11 4.44
C VAL A 122 4.10 -3.00 4.33
N ASN A 123 4.75 -3.28 5.46
CA ASN A 123 6.02 -4.03 5.45
C ASN A 123 5.89 -5.31 4.61
N GLU A 124 6.97 -5.66 3.91
CA GLU A 124 7.11 -6.94 3.18
C GLU A 124 6.35 -7.14 1.85
N GLY A 125 6.05 -6.08 1.10
CA GLY A 125 5.72 -6.24 -0.33
C GLY A 125 4.26 -6.61 -0.64
N ILE A 126 3.37 -6.44 0.33
CA ILE A 126 1.94 -6.30 0.05
C ILE A 126 1.74 -4.91 -0.58
N ALA A 127 1.26 -4.90 -1.82
CA ALA A 127 0.67 -3.69 -2.38
C ALA A 127 -0.54 -3.41 -1.50
N ALA A 128 -0.45 -2.34 -0.71
CA ALA A 128 -1.50 -2.04 0.24
C ALA A 128 -2.80 -1.86 -0.54
N ASN A 129 -3.85 -2.58 -0.14
CA ASN A 129 -5.16 -2.36 -0.72
C ASN A 129 -5.57 -0.92 -0.36
N ASN A 130 -5.77 -0.06 -1.36
CA ASN A 130 -6.16 1.34 -1.20
C ASN A 130 -7.41 1.50 -0.32
N LYS A 131 -8.28 0.48 -0.21
CA LYS A 131 -9.46 0.49 0.67
C LYS A 131 -9.15 0.34 2.17
N LYS A 132 -7.97 -0.19 2.54
CA LYS A 132 -7.58 -0.45 3.93
C LYS A 132 -6.61 0.59 4.50
N ILE A 133 -6.07 1.47 3.66
CA ILE A 133 -5.23 2.59 4.10
C ILE A 133 -6.10 3.84 4.31
N ALA A 134 -5.89 4.51 5.43
CA ALA A 134 -6.30 5.89 5.63
C ALA A 134 -5.10 6.75 6.05
N LEU A 135 -4.98 7.93 5.45
CA LEU A 135 -3.96 8.93 5.82
C LEU A 135 -4.63 10.17 6.41
N PHE A 136 -3.95 10.79 7.36
CA PHE A 136 -4.39 12.03 7.98
C PHE A 136 -3.22 12.99 8.13
N LEU A 137 -3.47 14.29 7.93
CA LEU A 137 -2.62 15.32 8.50
C LEU A 137 -3.05 15.54 9.96
N VAL A 138 -2.10 15.65 10.86
CA VAL A 138 -2.37 15.95 12.27
C VAL A 138 -1.97 17.39 12.55
N ASP A 139 -2.95 18.20 12.94
CA ASP A 139 -2.72 19.63 13.21
C ASP A 139 -1.97 19.86 14.54
N ALA A 140 -1.78 21.13 14.90
CA ALA A 140 -1.07 21.49 16.13
C ALA A 140 -1.80 21.08 17.42
N ASN A 141 -3.12 20.84 17.35
CA ASN A 141 -4.02 20.45 18.43
C ASN A 141 -4.28 18.93 18.50
N ASN A 142 -3.58 18.14 17.66
CA ASN A 142 -3.79 16.70 17.48
C ASN A 142 -5.15 16.32 16.88
N VAL A 143 -5.75 17.22 16.09
CA VAL A 143 -6.95 16.92 15.31
C VAL A 143 -6.53 16.29 13.98
N ASP A 144 -7.15 15.16 13.65
CA ASP A 144 -6.94 14.42 12.40
C ASP A 144 -7.73 15.08 11.25
N VAL A 145 -7.03 15.47 10.18
CA VAL A 145 -7.63 15.91 8.90
C VAL A 145 -7.49 14.79 7.88
N PRO A 146 -8.57 14.07 7.52
CA PRO A 146 -8.50 12.90 6.66
C PRO A 146 -8.12 13.27 5.22
N LEU A 147 -7.23 12.47 4.64
CA LEU A 147 -6.84 12.51 3.23
C LEU A 147 -7.52 11.35 2.49
N LYS A 148 -8.02 11.62 1.28
CA LYS A 148 -8.62 10.61 0.41
C LYS A 148 -7.59 10.15 -0.61
N MET A 149 -7.50 8.84 -0.85
CA MET A 149 -6.74 8.34 -1.99
C MET A 149 -7.52 8.60 -3.28
N ILE A 150 -6.88 9.18 -4.29
CA ILE A 150 -7.43 9.27 -5.63
C ILE A 150 -6.38 8.75 -6.60
N ASN A 151 -6.73 7.77 -7.43
CA ASN A 151 -5.79 7.32 -8.45
C ASN A 151 -5.64 8.42 -9.52
N LYS A 152 -4.46 8.52 -10.12
CA LYS A 152 -4.18 9.49 -11.21
C LYS A 152 -5.26 9.46 -12.30
N GLU A 153 -5.76 8.27 -12.61
CA GLU A 153 -6.76 8.00 -13.65
C GLU A 153 -8.18 8.49 -13.29
N ASP A 154 -8.48 8.65 -11.99
CA ASP A 154 -9.80 9.05 -11.49
C ASP A 154 -9.96 10.59 -11.35
N VAL A 155 -8.91 11.36 -11.66
CA VAL A 155 -8.92 12.82 -11.57
C VAL A 155 -9.43 13.45 -12.88
N PRO A 156 -10.45 14.34 -12.86
CA PRO A 156 -11.01 14.92 -14.08
C PRO A 156 -9.99 15.63 -14.99
N GLU A 157 -10.01 15.31 -16.28
CA GLU A 157 -9.01 15.71 -17.29
C GLU A 157 -8.83 17.24 -17.44
N LYS A 158 -9.90 18.01 -17.22
CA LYS A 158 -9.86 19.49 -17.24
C LYS A 158 -9.04 20.08 -16.08
N GLN A 159 -8.96 19.36 -14.96
CA GLN A 159 -8.14 19.69 -13.79
C GLN A 159 -6.71 19.10 -13.92
N MET A 160 -6.47 18.21 -14.90
CA MET A 160 -5.21 17.49 -15.12
C MET A 160 -4.15 18.23 -15.92
N LYS A 161 -4.52 19.03 -16.92
CA LYS A 161 -3.55 19.55 -17.92
C LYS A 161 -2.41 20.41 -17.35
N THR A 162 -2.65 21.17 -16.29
CA THR A 162 -1.65 22.09 -15.72
C THR A 162 -0.81 21.44 -14.63
N TYR A 163 -1.32 20.38 -13.98
CA TYR A 163 -0.68 19.76 -12.82
C TYR A 163 0.03 18.44 -13.16
N LEU A 164 -0.53 17.63 -14.09
CA LEU A 164 0.16 16.42 -14.56
C LEU A 164 1.43 16.72 -15.33
N SER A 165 1.49 17.83 -16.06
CA SER A 165 2.70 18.19 -16.83
C SER A 165 3.92 18.40 -15.93
N TRP A 166 3.71 18.71 -14.65
CA TRP A 166 4.77 18.84 -13.64
C TRP A 166 5.06 17.50 -12.91
N LEU A 167 4.09 16.60 -12.86
CA LEU A 167 4.21 15.24 -12.32
C LEU A 167 4.62 14.20 -13.37
N ASP A 168 4.75 14.60 -14.64
CA ASP A 168 5.09 13.72 -15.75
C ASP A 168 6.57 13.31 -15.63
N GLY A 169 6.79 12.16 -14.99
CA GLY A 169 8.10 11.64 -14.61
C GLY A 169 8.18 11.13 -13.17
N GLN A 170 7.25 11.51 -12.30
CA GLN A 170 7.13 11.01 -10.92
C GLN A 170 6.44 9.64 -10.92
N LYS A 171 7.00 8.65 -10.23
CA LYS A 171 6.40 7.30 -10.05
C LYS A 171 5.74 7.22 -8.68
N GLY A 172 4.41 7.10 -8.57
CA GLY A 172 3.74 6.96 -7.27
C GLY A 172 2.20 6.92 -7.28
N THR A 173 1.62 6.64 -6.10
CA THR A 173 0.18 6.76 -5.81
C THR A 173 -0.07 8.12 -5.17
N PHE A 174 -1.09 8.86 -5.63
CA PHE A 174 -1.37 10.22 -5.15
C PHE A 174 -2.47 10.23 -4.09
N PHE A 175 -2.35 11.16 -3.13
CA PHE A 175 -3.38 11.39 -2.11
C PHE A 175 -3.95 12.80 -2.28
N VAL A 176 -5.23 12.96 -2.04
CA VAL A 176 -5.95 14.22 -2.21
C VAL A 176 -6.85 14.42 -1.01
N SER A 177 -6.75 15.57 -0.34
CA SER A 177 -7.82 15.95 0.56
C SER A 177 -9.00 16.48 -0.25
N VAL A 178 -10.14 15.85 -0.05
CA VAL A 178 -11.44 16.30 -0.54
C VAL A 178 -12.07 17.38 0.34
N ASN A 179 -11.45 17.68 1.49
CA ASN A 179 -11.87 18.73 2.40
C ASN A 179 -10.96 19.95 2.29
N LYS A 180 -11.51 21.12 2.63
CA LYS A 180 -10.77 22.37 2.80
C LYS A 180 -9.68 22.16 3.86
N ILE A 181 -8.42 22.23 3.43
CA ILE A 181 -7.25 22.29 4.30
C ILE A 181 -6.95 23.76 4.51
N GLU A 182 -6.84 24.20 5.76
CA GLU A 182 -6.42 25.56 6.07
C GLU A 182 -4.91 25.70 5.89
N ALA A 183 -4.45 26.88 5.44
CA ALA A 183 -3.03 27.17 5.49
C ALA A 183 -2.53 27.14 6.94
N GLY A 184 -1.42 26.46 7.18
CA GLY A 184 -0.92 26.24 8.53
C GLY A 184 0.23 25.24 8.59
N VAL A 185 0.71 24.99 9.81
CA VAL A 185 1.75 24.00 10.09
C VAL A 185 1.10 22.75 10.69
N TYR A 186 1.19 21.64 9.99
CA TYR A 186 0.78 20.32 10.48
C TYR A 186 2.01 19.61 11.02
N LYS A 187 1.90 18.97 12.19
CA LYS A 187 3.07 18.44 12.91
C LYS A 187 3.40 17.01 12.50
N LYS A 188 2.39 16.25 12.04
CA LYS A 188 2.53 14.82 11.78
C LYS A 188 1.70 14.37 10.59
N ILE A 189 2.11 13.26 10.00
CA ILE A 189 1.24 12.41 9.19
C ILE A 189 0.87 11.20 10.05
N LYS A 190 -0.41 10.86 10.07
CA LYS A 190 -0.90 9.62 10.66
C LYS A 190 -1.30 8.67 9.55
N LEU A 191 -0.73 7.47 9.57
CA LEU A 191 -1.09 6.36 8.70
C LEU A 191 -1.86 5.33 9.52
N LYS A 192 -3.04 4.97 9.03
CA LYS A 192 -3.86 3.89 9.59
C LYS A 192 -4.00 2.77 8.57
N TYR A 193 -3.76 1.54 9.00
CA TYR A 193 -4.03 0.32 8.25
C TYR A 193 -4.67 -0.70 9.20
N ASN A 194 -5.93 -1.05 8.94
CA ASN A 194 -6.75 -1.85 9.86
C ASN A 194 -6.68 -1.31 11.31
N ASN A 195 -6.08 -2.08 12.24
CA ASN A 195 -5.92 -1.73 13.65
C ASN A 195 -4.58 -1.06 13.99
N HIS A 196 -3.67 -0.93 13.01
CA HIS A 196 -2.37 -0.31 13.21
C HIS A 196 -2.42 1.18 12.91
N ILE A 197 -1.73 1.95 13.75
CA ILE A 197 -1.55 3.40 13.58
C ILE A 197 -0.06 3.70 13.70
N VAL A 198 0.48 4.38 12.69
CA VAL A 198 1.86 4.86 12.69
C VAL A 198 1.87 6.37 12.47
N TYR A 199 2.66 7.07 13.28
CA TYR A 199 2.87 8.51 13.17
C TYR A 199 4.22 8.80 12.55
N TYR A 200 4.24 9.76 11.63
CA TYR A 200 5.44 10.31 11.04
C TYR A 200 5.54 11.77 11.48
N ASP A 201 6.41 12.02 12.47
CA ASP A 201 6.66 13.36 12.97
C ASP A 201 7.46 14.16 11.93
N LYS A 202 6.79 15.07 11.24
CA LYS A 202 7.38 15.95 10.22
C LYS A 202 6.54 17.21 10.13
N ASN A 203 7.17 18.37 10.29
CA ASN A 203 6.51 19.65 10.09
C ASN A 203 6.18 19.84 8.61
N ILE A 204 4.90 19.94 8.30
CA ILE A 204 4.34 20.14 6.96
C ILE A 204 3.76 21.54 6.91
N ASN A 205 4.37 22.39 6.08
CA ASN A 205 3.90 23.76 5.86
C ASN A 205 2.92 23.78 4.68
N VAL A 206 1.67 24.15 4.96
CA VAL A 206 0.61 24.34 3.97
C VAL A 206 0.43 25.83 3.70
N LYS A 207 0.48 26.24 2.43
CA LYS A 207 0.33 27.65 2.02
C LYS A 207 -0.73 27.80 0.93
N VAL A 208 -1.53 28.85 1.02
CA VAL A 208 -2.40 29.24 -0.10
C VAL A 208 -1.55 29.93 -1.17
N ARG A 209 -1.67 29.47 -2.43
CA ARG A 209 -1.19 30.23 -3.59
C ARG A 209 -2.36 31.10 -4.05
N LYS A 210 -2.18 32.42 -3.98
CA LYS A 210 -3.10 33.37 -4.61
C LYS A 210 -2.84 33.43 -6.10
#